data_AF-A0ABD0R562-F1
#
_entry.id   AF-A0ABD0R562-F1
#
_cell.length_a   1.000
_cell.length_b   1.000
_cell.length_c   1.000
_cell.angle_alpha   90.00
_cell.angle_beta   90.00
_cell.angle_gamma   90.00
#
_symmetry.space_group_name_H-M   'P 1'
#
loop_
_entity.id
_entity.type
_entity.pdbx_description
1 polymer ?
#
loop_
_entity_poly.entity_id
_entity_poly.type
_entity_poly.pdbx_seq_one_letter_code
_entity_poly.pdbx_strand_id
1 'polypeptide(L)' 'DEHPNPGKPYQGASRIAYLPDTQEGNKVLKLLERAFKQRLTFTIGRSSTTGQNNVVTWNDIHHKTSRDGGPT' A
#
# COMPACT_ATOMS: atom_id res chain seq x y z
N ASP A 1 9.69 -7.23 16.69
CA ASP A 1 8.47 -6.84 17.43
C ASP A 1 7.82 -5.54 16.95
N GLU A 2 7.79 -5.23 15.65
CA GLU A 2 7.24 -3.96 15.14
C GLU A 2 5.76 -4.05 14.70
N HIS A 3 5.18 -5.27 14.67
CA HIS A 3 3.79 -5.47 14.28
C HIS A 3 2.85 -5.43 15.50
N PRO A 4 1.56 -5.06 15.32
CA PRO A 4 0.59 -4.98 16.44
C PRO A 4 0.41 -6.28 17.22
N ASN A 5 0.65 -7.44 16.61
CA ASN A 5 0.59 -8.74 17.26
C ASN A 5 1.85 -9.57 16.93
N PRO A 6 2.96 -9.40 17.65
CA PRO A 6 4.19 -10.18 17.42
C PRO A 6 3.92 -11.69 17.52
N GLY A 7 4.54 -12.48 16.64
CA GLY A 7 4.41 -13.94 16.61
C GLY A 7 3.11 -14.48 15.97
N LYS A 8 2.10 -13.64 15.70
CA LYS A 8 0.91 -14.08 14.96
C LYS A 8 1.14 -14.02 13.45
N PRO A 9 0.68 -15.04 12.68
CA PRO A 9 0.70 -14.98 11.23
C PRO A 9 -0.25 -13.89 10.74
N TYR A 10 0.07 -13.32 9.58
CA TYR A 10 -0.76 -12.36 8.88
C TYR A 10 -1.09 -12.85 7.48
N GLN A 11 -2.20 -12.39 6.91
CA GLN A 11 -2.56 -12.68 5.54
C GLN A 11 -1.85 -11.72 4.58
N GLY A 12 -1.13 -12.28 3.61
CA GLY A 12 -0.48 -11.51 2.54
C GLY A 12 -1.48 -10.85 1.58
N ALA A 13 -1.01 -9.90 0.78
CA ALA A 13 -1.83 -9.21 -0.21
C ALA A 13 -1.05 -8.97 -1.52
N SER A 14 -1.77 -8.94 -2.63
CA SER A 14 -1.28 -8.46 -3.93
C SER A 14 -2.14 -7.27 -4.36
N ARG A 15 -1.50 -6.18 -4.79
CA ARG A 15 -2.20 -4.94 -5.19
C ARG A 15 -1.54 -4.37 -6.44
N ILE A 16 -2.38 -3.84 -7.33
CA ILE A 16 -1.96 -3.16 -8.55
C ILE A 16 -2.34 -1.68 -8.41
N ALA A 17 -1.40 -0.81 -8.76
CA ALA A 17 -1.61 0.64 -8.76
C ALA A 17 -1.22 1.22 -10.12
N TYR A 18 -1.82 2.37 -10.46
CA TYR A 18 -1.65 3.01 -11.75
C TYR A 18 -1.11 4.43 -11.60
N LEU A 19 -0.18 4.78 -12.48
CA LEU A 19 0.32 6.13 -12.69
C LEU A 19 0.30 6.42 -14.20
N PRO A 20 0.09 7.68 -14.60
CA PRO A 20 0.25 8.06 -16.01
C PRO A 20 1.72 7.99 -16.42
N ASP A 21 2.00 7.54 -17.63
CA ASP A 21 3.37 7.53 -18.18
C ASP A 21 3.77 8.93 -18.67
N THR A 22 4.09 9.78 -17.71
CA THR A 22 4.55 11.15 -17.93
C THR A 22 5.82 11.40 -17.12
N GLN A 23 6.49 12.53 -17.35
CA GLN A 23 7.68 12.88 -16.57
C GLN A 23 7.38 12.96 -15.05
N GLU A 24 6.20 13.47 -14.69
CA GLU A 24 5.76 13.54 -13.29
C GLU A 24 5.41 12.15 -12.74
N GLY A 25 4.65 11.35 -13.48
CA GLY A 25 4.31 9.98 -13.07
C GLY A 25 5.56 9.12 -12.85
N ASN A 26 6.57 9.25 -13.72
CA ASN A 26 7.85 8.57 -13.58
C ASN A 26 8.67 9.06 -12.37
N LYS A 27 8.55 10.33 -11.95
CA LYS A 27 9.15 10.81 -10.70
C LYS A 27 8.46 10.18 -9.49
N VAL A 28 7.13 10.13 -9.50
CA VAL A 28 6.34 9.49 -8.43
C VAL A 28 6.68 8.00 -8.33
N LEU A 29 6.79 7.29 -9.45
CA LEU A 29 7.19 5.88 -9.47
C LEU A 29 8.52 5.66 -8.73
N LYS A 30 9.55 6.46 -9.00
CA LYS A 30 10.86 6.36 -8.31
C LYS A 30 10.75 6.59 -6.81
N LEU A 31 9.86 7.50 -6.37
CA LEU A 31 9.60 7.74 -4.95
C LEU A 31 8.88 6.56 -4.29
N LEU A 32 7.90 5.96 -4.97
CA LEU A 32 7.19 4.79 -4.48
C LEU A 32 8.12 3.56 -4.39
N GLU A 33 8.99 3.36 -5.37
CA GLU A 33 10.03 2.32 -5.32
C GLU A 33 10.97 2.51 -4.11
N ARG A 34 11.36 3.76 -3.82
CA ARG A 34 12.16 4.08 -2.64
C ARG A 34 11.38 3.80 -1.35
N ALA A 35 10.12 4.22 -1.26
CA ALA A 35 9.25 3.96 -0.11
C ALA A 35 9.09 2.45 0.14
N PHE A 36 8.94 1.66 -0.93
CA PHE A 36 8.86 0.20 -0.84
C PHE A 36 10.15 -0.41 -0.30
N LYS A 37 11.31 -0.01 -0.83
CA LYS A 37 12.63 -0.42 -0.33
C LYS A 37 12.86 -0.05 1.13
N GLN A 38 12.28 1.06 1.58
CA GLN A 38 12.33 1.54 2.96
C GLN A 38 11.23 0.96 3.86
N ARG A 39 10.41 0.01 3.37
CA ARG A 39 9.30 -0.62 4.11
C ARG A 39 8.21 0.35 4.56
N LEU A 40 8.01 1.44 3.82
CA LEU A 40 7.02 2.48 4.13
C LEU A 40 5.71 2.34 3.35
N THR A 41 5.62 1.46 2.35
CA THR A 41 4.42 1.32 1.51
C THR A 41 3.27 0.59 2.21
N PHE A 42 3.60 -0.40 3.04
CA PHE A 42 2.65 -1.29 3.68
C PHE A 42 2.97 -1.47 5.15
N THR A 43 1.96 -1.82 5.94
CA THR A 43 2.10 -2.24 7.33
C THR A 43 1.16 -3.41 7.61
N ILE A 44 1.33 -4.07 8.76
CA ILE A 44 0.40 -5.09 9.26
C ILE A 44 -0.57 -4.42 10.22
N GLY A 45 -1.87 -4.52 9.94
CA GLY A 45 -2.87 -3.82 10.73
C GLY A 45 -4.29 -4.31 10.53
N ARG A 46 -5.23 -3.40 10.76
CA ARG A 46 -6.65 -3.61 10.52
C ARG A 46 -7.04 -3.02 9.17
N SER A 47 -7.62 -3.82 8.29
CA SER A 47 -8.19 -3.33 7.03
C SER A 47 -9.35 -2.39 7.32
N SER A 48 -9.29 -1.17 6.79
CA SER A 48 -10.39 -0.20 6.88
C SER A 48 -11.63 -0.64 6.10
N THR A 49 -11.45 -1.38 5.00
CA THR A 49 -12.54 -1.79 4.11
C THR A 49 -13.22 -3.07 4.57
N THR A 50 -12.48 -4.05 5.09
CA THR A 50 -13.06 -5.34 5.51
C THR A 50 -13.14 -5.51 7.03
N GLY A 51 -12.50 -4.61 7.80
CA GLY A 51 -12.43 -4.70 9.26
C GLY A 51 -11.50 -5.79 9.79
N GLN A 52 -10.88 -6.61 8.93
CA GLN A 52 -10.03 -7.74 9.32
C GLN A 52 -8.70 -7.28 9.93
N ASN A 53 -8.26 -7.96 11.00
CA ASN A 53 -6.97 -7.72 11.68
C ASN A 53 -5.87 -8.66 11.15
N ASN A 54 -4.60 -8.30 11.38
CA ASN A 54 -3.43 -9.08 10.97
C ASN A 54 -3.40 -9.33 9.46
N VAL A 55 -3.64 -8.27 8.69
CA VAL A 55 -3.56 -8.28 7.22
C VAL A 55 -2.65 -7.16 6.74
N VAL A 56 -2.11 -7.30 5.53
CA VAL A 56 -1.32 -6.24 4.90
C VAL A 56 -2.23 -5.08 4.47
N THR A 57 -1.97 -3.90 5.03
CA THR A 57 -2.67 -2.64 4.74
C THR A 57 -1.73 -1.58 4.17
N TRP A 58 -2.28 -0.57 3.52
CA TRP A 58 -1.50 0.61 3.13
C TRP A 58 -0.96 1.34 4.35
N ASN A 59 0.21 1.94 4.22
CA ASN A 59 0.85 2.73 5.27
C ASN A 59 0.90 4.21 4.85
N ASP A 60 -0.27 4.86 4.87
CA ASP A 60 -0.56 6.27 4.54
C ASP A 60 -0.16 6.80 3.15
N ILE A 61 0.57 6.03 2.36
CA ILE A 61 0.87 6.32 0.96
C ILE A 61 -0.29 5.82 0.09
N HIS A 62 -1.12 6.76 -0.38
CA HIS A 62 -2.30 6.45 -1.17
C HIS A 62 -1.93 6.06 -2.60
N HIS A 63 -2.48 4.94 -3.06
CA HIS A 63 -2.31 4.43 -4.42
C HIS A 63 -3.64 4.43 -5.16
N LYS A 64 -3.63 4.76 -6.47
CA LYS A 64 -4.80 4.61 -7.34
C LYS A 64 -4.88 3.18 -7.86
N THR A 65 -5.87 2.43 -7.38
CA THR A 65 -6.08 1.01 -7.74
C THR A 65 -7.12 0.79 -8.83
N SER A 66 -7.71 1.87 -9.36
CA SER A 66 -8.57 1.87 -10.55
C SER A 66 -8.02 2.91 -11.54
N ARG A 67 -8.15 2.62 -12.83
CA ARG A 67 -7.79 3.55 -13.92
C ARG A 67 -8.88 4.59 -14.15
N ASP A 68 -10.12 4.24 -13.81
CA ASP A 68 -11.32 4.99 -14.14
C ASP A 68 -12.19 5.23 -12.88
N GLY A 69 -13.17 6.12 -12.98
CA GLY A 69 -14.18 6.38 -11.92
C GLY A 69 -13.89 7.56 -10.98
N GLY A 70 -12.66 8.09 -10.95
CA GLY A 70 -12.30 9.24 -10.12
C GLY A 70 -12.35 8.96 -8.60
N PRO A 71 -12.16 9.99 -7.76
CA PRO A 71 -12.41 9.89 -6.31
C PRO A 71 -13.92 9.81 -6.03
N THR A 72 -14.31 8.91 -5.13
CA THR A 72 -15.66 8.82 -4.53
C THR A 72 -15.59 9.09 -3.04
#